data_AF-A0A957KK45-F1
#
_entry.id   AF-A0A957KK45-F1
#
_cell.length_a   1.000
_cell.length_b   1.000
_cell.length_c   1.000
_cell.angle_alpha   90.00
_cell.angle_beta   90.00
_cell.angle_gamma   90.00
#
_symmetry.space_group_name_H-M   'P 1'
#
loop_
_entity.id
_entity.type
_entity.pdbx_description
1 polymer ?
#
loop_
_entity_poly.entity_id
_entity_poly.type
_entity_poly.pdbx_seq_one_letter_code
_entity_poly.pdbx_strand_id
1 'polypeptide(L)'
;MKSFDQVMPATQRRWLRELGYAALARYGLEDAKLRFLSESSATIFRVDTSQDRYVLRINPELAERWITWTEAELLWLRAIKRDTDLTVPEPVAALNGTLVQRVSTNQIPAGRVVTLLRWTPGRKIGKRPVPDLVRQI
;
A
#
# COMPACT_ATOMS: atom_id res chain seq x y z
N MET A 1 -17.27 -3.49 21.71
CA MET A 1 -16.35 -4.03 20.67
C MET A 1 -14.92 -3.72 21.09
N LYS A 2 -13.96 -4.66 20.97
CA LYS A 2 -12.55 -4.38 21.33
C LYS A 2 -11.92 -3.44 20.31
N SER A 3 -11.11 -2.49 20.79
CA SER A 3 -10.36 -1.58 19.91
C SER A 3 -9.26 -2.32 19.15
N PHE A 4 -8.82 -1.78 17.99
CA PHE A 4 -7.75 -2.33 17.16
C PHE A 4 -6.46 -2.59 17.96
N ASP A 5 -6.06 -1.66 18.82
CA ASP A 5 -4.81 -1.77 19.59
C ASP A 5 -4.91 -2.76 20.77
N GLN A 6 -6.11 -3.26 21.07
CA GLN A 6 -6.40 -4.16 22.19
C GLN A 6 -6.52 -5.63 21.77
N VAL A 7 -6.36 -5.93 20.49
CA VAL A 7 -6.43 -7.31 19.99
C VAL A 7 -5.04 -7.82 19.58
N MET A 8 -4.90 -9.14 19.58
CA MET A 8 -3.63 -9.79 19.20
C MET A 8 -3.16 -9.37 17.80
N PRO A 9 -1.84 -9.30 17.54
CA PRO A 9 -1.30 -8.92 16.23
C PRO A 9 -1.84 -9.75 15.05
N ALA A 10 -2.13 -11.03 15.26
CA ALA A 10 -2.76 -11.87 14.25
C ALA A 10 -4.18 -11.39 13.90
N THR A 11 -4.95 -10.95 14.89
CA THR A 11 -6.29 -10.38 14.71
C THR A 11 -6.22 -9.01 14.04
N GLN A 12 -5.27 -8.16 14.44
CA GLN A 12 -5.00 -6.87 13.80
C GLN A 12 -4.73 -7.06 12.29
N ARG A 13 -3.81 -7.98 11.94
CA ARG A 13 -3.50 -8.30 10.54
C ARG A 13 -4.70 -8.83 9.76
N ARG A 14 -5.55 -9.65 10.40
CA ARG A 14 -6.81 -10.11 9.78
C ARG A 14 -7.73 -8.93 9.49
N TRP A 15 -7.95 -8.03 10.45
CA TRP A 15 -8.80 -6.85 10.26
C TRP A 15 -8.25 -5.89 9.20
N LEU A 16 -6.93 -5.71 9.15
CA LEU A 16 -6.27 -4.94 8.09
C LEU A 16 -6.41 -5.61 6.72
N ARG A 17 -6.42 -6.94 6.64
CA ARG A 17 -6.69 -7.66 5.39
C ARG A 17 -8.12 -7.41 4.91
N GLU A 18 -9.12 -7.47 5.81
CA GLU A 18 -10.51 -7.15 5.46
C GLU A 18 -10.66 -5.70 4.99
N LEU A 19 -10.01 -4.76 5.68
CA LEU A 19 -9.94 -3.36 5.24
C LEU A 19 -9.26 -3.24 3.88
N GLY A 20 -8.24 -4.05 3.61
CA GLY A 20 -7.58 -4.13 2.33
C GLY A 20 -8.54 -4.56 1.22
N TYR A 21 -9.35 -5.60 1.41
CA TYR A 21 -10.36 -6.00 0.42
C TYR A 21 -11.41 -4.90 0.19
N ALA A 22 -11.88 -4.25 1.26
CA ALA A 22 -12.78 -3.10 1.14
C ALA A 22 -12.14 -1.93 0.36
N ALA A 23 -10.82 -1.74 0.49
CA ALA A 23 -10.11 -0.75 -0.29
C ALA A 23 -10.01 -1.13 -1.78
N LEU A 24 -9.76 -2.41 -2.10
CA LEU A 24 -9.60 -2.89 -3.49
C LEU A 24 -10.85 -2.71 -4.35
N ALA A 25 -12.04 -2.78 -3.76
CA ALA A 25 -13.29 -2.44 -4.45
C ALA A 25 -13.30 -1.00 -5.01
N ARG A 26 -12.60 -0.06 -4.36
CA ARG A 26 -12.47 1.32 -4.85
C ARG A 26 -11.56 1.45 -6.07
N TYR A 27 -10.76 0.42 -6.35
CA TYR A 27 -9.88 0.34 -7.51
C TYR A 27 -10.45 -0.59 -8.61
N GLY A 28 -11.64 -1.18 -8.41
CA GLY A 28 -12.19 -2.20 -9.32
C GLY A 28 -11.39 -3.50 -9.33
N LEU A 29 -10.82 -3.88 -8.17
CA LEU A 29 -9.95 -5.05 -7.99
C LEU A 29 -10.55 -6.04 -6.97
N GLU A 30 -11.85 -6.26 -7.02
CA GLU A 30 -12.61 -7.08 -6.07
C GLU A 30 -12.14 -8.54 -6.02
N ASP A 31 -11.76 -9.11 -7.17
CA ASP A 31 -11.30 -10.50 -7.30
C ASP A 31 -9.83 -10.71 -6.92
N ALA A 32 -9.14 -9.65 -6.50
CA ALA A 32 -7.72 -9.71 -6.21
C ALA A 32 -7.42 -10.43 -4.89
N LYS A 33 -6.25 -11.07 -4.81
CA LYS A 33 -5.78 -11.78 -3.62
C LYS A 33 -4.77 -10.94 -2.86
N LEU A 34 -4.91 -10.86 -1.53
CA LEU A 34 -3.97 -10.16 -0.65
C LEU A 34 -2.98 -11.12 0.01
N ARG A 35 -1.68 -10.86 -0.17
CA ARG A 35 -0.59 -11.56 0.51
C ARG A 35 0.21 -10.58 1.36
N PHE A 36 0.25 -10.81 2.67
CA PHE A 36 0.99 -9.97 3.59
C PHE A 36 2.49 -10.01 3.24
N LEU A 37 3.13 -8.84 3.15
CA LEU A 37 4.56 -8.73 2.88
C LEU A 37 5.33 -8.32 4.13
N SER A 38 4.90 -7.23 4.77
CA SER A 38 5.58 -6.67 5.93
C SER A 38 4.70 -5.71 6.69
N GLU A 39 5.12 -5.39 7.90
CA GLU A 39 4.56 -4.34 8.73
C GLU A 39 5.73 -3.51 9.29
N SER A 40 5.74 -2.22 8.99
CA SER A 40 6.72 -1.27 9.52
C SER A 40 6.03 0.07 9.83
N SER A 41 6.29 1.12 9.05
CA SER A 41 5.55 2.39 9.10
C SER A 41 4.14 2.26 8.50
N ALA A 42 3.94 1.30 7.61
CA ALA A 42 2.64 0.90 7.07
C ALA A 42 2.55 -0.63 7.03
N THR A 43 1.34 -1.16 7.07
CA THR A 43 1.08 -2.56 6.77
C THR A 43 1.02 -2.73 5.25
N ILE A 44 1.85 -3.61 4.71
CA ILE A 44 2.04 -3.77 3.26
C ILE A 44 1.55 -5.15 2.83
N PHE A 45 0.67 -5.15 1.84
CA PHE A 45 0.21 -6.36 1.14
C PHE A 45 0.61 -6.31 -0.32
N ARG A 46 1.02 -7.45 -0.87
CA ARG A 46 0.97 -7.70 -2.30
C ARG A 46 -0.48 -7.97 -2.69
N VAL A 47 -0.90 -7.34 -3.77
CA VAL A 47 -2.17 -7.60 -4.44
C VAL A 47 -1.85 -8.39 -5.71
N ASP A 48 -2.49 -9.52 -5.89
CA ASP A 48 -2.37 -10.34 -7.09
C ASP A 48 -3.72 -10.41 -7.81
N THR A 49 -3.73 -10.03 -9.08
CA THR A 49 -4.89 -10.15 -9.99
C THR A 49 -4.57 -11.20 -11.07
N SER A 50 -5.49 -11.43 -12.01
CA SER A 50 -5.24 -12.31 -13.15
C SER A 50 -4.19 -11.76 -14.13
N GLN A 51 -4.06 -10.43 -14.22
CA GLN A 51 -3.21 -9.77 -15.22
C GLN A 51 -1.98 -9.11 -14.60
N ASP A 52 -2.14 -8.55 -13.41
CA ASP A 52 -1.18 -7.63 -12.80
C ASP A 52 -0.92 -7.92 -11.32
N ARG A 53 0.15 -7.32 -10.81
CA ARG A 53 0.47 -7.26 -9.38
C ARG A 53 0.59 -5.82 -8.92
N TYR A 54 0.23 -5.60 -7.67
CA TYR A 54 0.30 -4.29 -7.01
C TYR A 54 0.81 -4.42 -5.58
N VAL A 55 1.09 -3.27 -4.98
CA VAL A 55 1.42 -3.12 -3.56
C VAL A 55 0.36 -2.23 -2.93
N LEU A 56 -0.39 -2.79 -1.98
CA LEU A 56 -1.34 -2.06 -1.15
C LEU A 56 -0.63 -1.65 0.16
N ARG A 57 -0.62 -0.35 0.45
CA ARG A 57 -0.11 0.19 1.72
C ARG A 57 -1.29 0.66 2.56
N ILE A 58 -1.31 0.25 3.82
CA ILE A 58 -2.29 0.69 4.81
C ILE A 58 -1.51 1.39 5.92
N ASN A 59 -1.62 2.71 6.01
CA ASN A 59 -0.96 3.49 7.05
C ASN A 59 -1.62 3.23 8.42
N PRO A 60 -0.96 3.52 9.56
CA PRO A 60 -1.42 3.11 10.89
C PRO A 60 -2.74 3.74 11.33
N GLU A 61 -3.06 4.94 10.84
CA GLU A 61 -4.24 5.71 11.23
C GLU A 61 -4.77 6.56 10.08
N LEU A 62 -6.01 7.03 10.25
CA LEU A 62 -6.62 8.04 9.39
C LEU A 62 -6.46 9.41 10.05
N ALA A 63 -5.35 10.09 9.76
CA ALA A 63 -5.12 11.47 10.19
C ALA A 63 -4.65 12.34 9.02
N GLU A 64 -5.01 13.63 9.04
CA GLU A 64 -4.72 14.57 7.95
C GLU A 64 -3.23 14.64 7.61
N ARG A 65 -2.35 14.57 8.62
CA ARG A 65 -0.90 14.48 8.40
C ARG A 65 -0.52 13.32 7.48
N TRP A 66 -1.08 12.13 7.68
CA TRP A 66 -0.79 10.98 6.82
C TRP A 66 -1.34 11.17 5.42
N ILE A 67 -2.50 11.80 5.28
CA ILE A 67 -3.07 12.10 3.96
C ILE A 67 -2.14 13.06 3.21
N THR A 68 -1.82 14.21 3.79
CA THR A 68 -0.97 15.23 3.15
C THR A 68 0.41 14.68 2.79
N TRP A 69 1.05 13.94 3.70
CA TRP A 69 2.37 13.36 3.46
C TRP A 69 2.34 12.30 2.36
N THR A 70 1.31 11.46 2.38
CA THR A 70 1.14 10.40 1.39
C THR A 70 0.81 11.01 0.02
N GLU A 71 -0.07 11.99 -0.07
CA GLU A 71 -0.39 12.68 -1.33
C GLU A 71 0.86 13.34 -1.94
N ALA A 72 1.65 14.05 -1.13
CA ALA A 72 2.90 14.65 -1.58
C ALA A 72 3.89 13.59 -2.10
N GLU A 73 4.07 12.47 -1.39
CA GLU A 73 4.91 11.34 -1.83
C GLU A 73 4.43 10.81 -3.19
N LEU A 74 3.13 10.53 -3.34
CA LEU A 74 2.58 9.94 -4.57
C LEU A 74 2.64 10.91 -5.75
N LEU A 75 2.39 12.21 -5.53
CA LEU A 75 2.53 13.22 -6.59
C LEU A 75 3.99 13.32 -7.06
N TRP A 76 4.94 13.25 -6.13
CA TRP A 76 6.36 13.25 -6.48
C TRP A 76 6.77 11.99 -7.26
N LEU A 77 6.32 10.79 -6.85
CA LEU A 77 6.55 9.56 -7.60
C LEU A 77 5.96 9.61 -9.01
N ARG A 78 4.75 10.18 -9.17
CA ARG A 78 4.16 10.41 -10.50
C ARG A 78 5.00 11.34 -11.36
N ALA A 79 5.50 12.45 -10.79
CA ALA A 79 6.36 13.38 -11.51
C ALA A 79 7.66 12.70 -11.96
N ILE A 80 8.33 11.94 -11.08
CA ILE A 80 9.54 11.19 -11.43
C ILE A 80 9.26 10.23 -12.58
N LYS A 81 8.16 9.46 -12.51
CA LYS A 81 7.79 8.50 -13.54
C LYS A 81 7.46 9.15 -14.89
N ARG A 82 6.90 10.36 -14.87
CA ARG A 82 6.54 11.13 -16.08
C ARG A 82 7.76 11.80 -16.71
N ASP A 83 8.64 12.36 -15.89
CA ASP A 83 9.67 13.29 -16.32
C ASP A 83 11.07 12.65 -16.42
N THR A 84 11.22 11.37 -16.06
CA THR A 84 12.50 10.67 -16.06
C THR A 84 12.34 9.19 -16.47
N ASP A 85 13.45 8.56 -16.84
CA ASP A 85 13.51 7.11 -17.10
C ASP A 85 13.74 6.27 -15.83
N LEU A 86 13.67 6.89 -14.65
CA LEU A 86 13.89 6.17 -13.39
C LEU A 86 12.75 5.17 -13.13
N THR A 87 13.13 3.96 -12.75
CA THR A 87 12.18 2.94 -12.32
C THR A 87 11.76 3.21 -10.87
N VAL A 88 10.57 3.78 -10.69
CA VAL A 88 9.95 4.03 -9.39
C VAL A 88 8.60 3.31 -9.27
N PRO A 89 8.10 3.03 -8.05
CA PRO A 89 6.74 2.56 -7.86
C PRO A 89 5.74 3.59 -8.38
N GLU A 90 4.85 3.17 -9.29
CA GLU A 90 3.88 4.05 -9.91
C GLU A 90 2.56 4.08 -9.13
N PRO A 91 2.08 5.26 -8.68
CA PRO A 91 0.81 5.38 -7.97
C PRO A 91 -0.42 5.13 -8.83
N VAL A 92 -1.28 4.20 -8.41
CA VAL A 92 -2.55 3.87 -9.06
C VAL A 92 -3.67 4.69 -8.43
N ALA A 93 -4.43 5.41 -9.25
CA ALA A 93 -5.63 6.09 -8.79
C ALA A 93 -6.79 5.10 -8.62
N ALA A 94 -7.64 5.36 -7.64
CA ALA A 94 -8.92 4.67 -7.52
C ALA A 94 -9.90 5.12 -8.63
N LEU A 95 -11.05 4.46 -8.71
CA LEU A 95 -12.11 4.75 -9.68
C LEU A 95 -12.65 6.19 -9.57
N ASN A 96 -12.53 6.81 -8.39
CA ASN A 96 -12.88 8.21 -8.18
C ASN A 96 -11.77 9.21 -8.59
N GLY A 97 -10.66 8.73 -9.17
CA GLY A 97 -9.52 9.53 -9.60
C GLY A 97 -8.53 9.90 -8.48
N THR A 98 -8.84 9.66 -7.20
CA THR A 98 -7.97 10.05 -6.10
C THR A 98 -6.88 9.00 -5.83
N LEU A 99 -5.69 9.48 -5.47
CA LEU A 99 -4.53 8.65 -5.16
C LEU A 99 -4.55 8.08 -3.74
N VAL A 100 -5.22 8.77 -2.82
CA VAL A 100 -5.31 8.43 -1.42
C VAL A 100 -6.76 8.08 -1.09
N GLN A 101 -6.93 6.91 -0.46
CA GLN A 101 -8.22 6.40 -0.05
C GLN A 101 -8.35 6.44 1.47
N ARG A 102 -9.48 6.95 1.95
CA ARG A 102 -9.89 6.90 3.35
C ARG A 102 -10.87 5.73 3.53
N VAL A 103 -10.43 4.63 4.13
CA VAL A 103 -11.22 3.37 4.18
C VAL A 103 -11.47 2.98 5.64
N SER A 104 -12.72 2.66 5.98
CA SER A 104 -13.10 2.13 7.29
C SER A 104 -13.88 0.83 7.13
N THR A 105 -13.89 0.02 8.19
CA THR A 105 -14.67 -1.22 8.29
C THR A 105 -15.30 -1.30 9.68
N ASN A 106 -16.22 -2.23 9.89
CA ASN A 106 -16.82 -2.44 11.22
C ASN A 106 -15.76 -2.73 12.29
N GLN A 107 -14.69 -3.43 11.94
CA GLN A 107 -13.59 -3.77 12.85
C GLN A 107 -12.61 -2.60 13.05
N ILE A 108 -12.51 -1.68 12.10
CA ILE A 108 -11.64 -0.50 12.14
C ILE A 108 -12.48 0.74 11.80
N PRO A 109 -13.40 1.16 12.69
CA PRO A 109 -14.32 2.27 12.41
C PRO A 109 -13.59 3.61 12.29
N ALA A 110 -12.46 3.77 13.00
CA ALA A 110 -11.57 4.93 12.87
C ALA A 110 -10.95 5.07 11.47
N GLY A 111 -10.99 4.01 10.67
CA GLY A 111 -10.46 3.99 9.31
C GLY A 111 -8.93 4.05 9.21
N ARG A 112 -8.46 3.97 7.98
CA ARG A 112 -7.04 4.03 7.59
C ARG A 112 -6.87 4.80 6.29
N VAL A 113 -5.68 5.38 6.12
CA VAL A 113 -5.21 5.87 4.83
C VAL A 113 -4.66 4.68 4.02
N VAL A 114 -5.16 4.50 2.81
CA VAL A 114 -4.81 3.39 1.92
C VAL A 114 -4.38 3.92 0.56
N THR A 115 -3.32 3.34 0.02
CA THR A 115 -2.79 3.65 -1.32
C THR A 115 -2.41 2.40 -2.08
N LEU A 116 -2.50 2.46 -3.41
CA LEU A 116 -2.10 1.37 -4.29
C LEU A 116 -0.97 1.81 -5.22
N LEU A 117 0.06 0.99 -5.34
CA LEU A 117 1.20 1.20 -6.23
C LEU A 117 1.33 0.03 -7.20
N ARG A 118 1.77 0.27 -8.43
CA ARG A 118 2.17 -0.78 -9.37
C ARG A 118 3.33 -1.60 -8.79
N TRP A 119 3.34 -2.90 -9.08
CA TRP A 119 4.45 -3.76 -8.70
C TRP A 119 5.70 -3.42 -9.49
N THR A 120 6.80 -3.10 -8.81
CA THR A 120 8.11 -2.96 -9.44
C THR A 120 8.77 -4.35 -9.58
N PRO A 121 9.05 -4.84 -10.80
CA PRO A 121 9.75 -6.09 -11.00
C PRO A 121 11.14 -6.08 -10.34
N GLY A 122 11.54 -7.20 -9.76
CA GLY A 122 12.85 -7.34 -9.16
C GLY A 122 12.86 -8.25 -7.94
N ARG A 123 14.04 -8.39 -7.35
CA ARG A 123 14.25 -9.10 -6.09
C ARG A 123 14.97 -8.19 -5.11
N LYS A 124 14.67 -8.35 -3.83
CA LYS A 124 15.41 -7.66 -2.77
C LYS A 124 16.82 -8.25 -2.68
N ILE A 125 17.85 -7.41 -2.76
CA ILE A 125 19.24 -7.85 -2.65
C ILE A 125 19.81 -7.29 -1.34
N GLY A 126 19.76 -8.12 -0.29
CA GLY A 126 20.16 -7.74 1.05
C GLY A 126 19.21 -6.76 1.77
N LYS A 127 19.58 -6.37 3.00
CA LYS A 127 18.85 -5.34 3.78
C LYS A 127 19.28 -3.91 3.40
N ARG A 128 20.52 -3.75 2.94
CA ARG A 128 21.08 -2.50 2.42
C ARG A 128 21.78 -2.81 1.11
N PRO A 129 21.49 -2.09 0.02
CA PRO A 129 22.32 -2.15 -1.15
C PRO A 129 23.69 -1.56 -0.78
N VAL A 130 24.74 -2.38 -0.87
CA VAL A 130 26.13 -1.90 -0.83
C VAL A 130 26.62 -1.70 -2.26
N PRO A 131 27.50 -0.74 -2.56
CA PRO A 131 27.88 -0.39 -3.93
C PRO A 131 28.29 -1.59 -4.79
N ASP A 132 29.05 -2.52 -4.22
CA ASP A 132 29.54 -3.71 -4.94
C ASP A 132 28.42 -4.68 -5.31
N LEU A 133 27.33 -4.71 -4.52
CA LEU A 133 26.16 -5.56 -4.76
C LEU A 133 25.26 -5.00 -5.87
N VAL A 134 25.29 -3.68 -6.09
CA VAL A 134 24.51 -3.01 -7.15
C VAL A 134 25.20 -3.13 -8.50
N ARG A 135 26.53 -3.19 -8.54
CA ARG A 135 27.32 -3.32 -9.78
C ARG A 135 27.30 -4.72 -10.42
N GLN A 136 26.75 -5.71 -9.74
CA GLN A 136 26.71 -7.12 -10.17
C GLN A 136 25.37 -7.54 -10.80
N ILE A 137 24.48 -6.57 -11.09
CA ILE A 137 23.13 -6.76 -11.62
C ILE A 137 23.05 -6.06 -12.97
#